data_AF-A0A2D4TZF4-F1
#
_entry.id   AF-A0A2D4TZF4-F1
#
_cell.length_a   1.000
_cell.length_b   1.000
_cell.length_c   1.000
_cell.angle_alpha   90.00
_cell.angle_beta   90.00
_cell.angle_gamma   90.00
#
_symmetry.space_group_name_H-M   'P 1'
#
loop_
_entity.id
_entity.type
_entity.pdbx_description
1 polymer ?
#
loop_
_entity_poly.entity_id
_entity_poly.type
_entity_poly.pdbx_seq_one_letter_code
_entity_poly.pdbx_strand_id
1 'polypeptide(L)'
;MKTNRFFPASRPRRMREHDFSRRLMAEHQLSVNDLIYPMFIIEGNNQREGISSMPGIERLSLDLLVTEAKELVALGIPAIALFPVTPAEHKSLQAEEAWNPDGLAQRAVR
;
A
#
# COMPACT_ATOMS: atom_id res chain seq x y z
N MET A 1 -24.63 31.71 8.62
CA MET A 1 -25.74 31.39 9.55
C MET A 1 -25.19 30.54 10.69
N LYS A 2 -25.13 31.05 11.94
CA LYS A 2 -24.68 30.27 13.10
C LYS A 2 -25.86 29.43 13.61
N THR A 3 -25.75 28.11 13.58
CA THR A 3 -26.75 27.24 14.20
C THR A 3 -26.59 27.26 15.71
N ASN A 4 -27.61 27.72 16.43
CA ASN A 4 -27.62 27.77 17.89
C ASN A 4 -27.82 26.34 18.46
N ARG A 5 -26.73 25.61 18.67
CA ARG A 5 -26.75 24.28 19.32
C ARG A 5 -26.22 24.42 20.74
N PHE A 6 -27.10 24.32 21.73
CA PHE A 6 -26.74 24.39 23.15
C PHE A 6 -27.08 23.10 23.89
N PHE A 7 -26.26 22.77 24.87
CA PHE A 7 -26.61 21.78 25.88
C PHE A 7 -27.72 22.34 26.80
N PRO A 8 -28.70 21.54 27.26
CA PRO A 8 -28.89 20.11 27.05
C PRO A 8 -29.74 19.74 25.82
N ALA A 9 -30.24 20.72 25.07
CA ALA A 9 -31.12 20.50 23.91
C ALA A 9 -30.39 19.71 22.79
N SER A 10 -29.17 20.13 22.47
CA SER A 10 -28.23 19.41 21.61
C SER A 10 -27.26 18.60 22.47
N ARG A 11 -27.24 17.28 22.26
CA ARG A 11 -26.29 16.36 22.91
C ARG A 11 -25.62 15.53 21.83
N PRO A 12 -24.41 15.91 21.36
CA PRO A 12 -23.70 15.21 20.29
C PRO A 12 -23.44 13.72 20.61
N ARG A 13 -23.41 13.35 21.89
CA ARG A 13 -23.28 11.96 22.33
C ARG A 13 -24.45 11.06 21.91
N ARG A 14 -25.67 11.60 21.67
CA ARG A 14 -26.82 10.79 21.25
C ARG A 14 -26.54 10.01 19.96
N MET A 15 -25.83 10.62 19.00
CA MET A 15 -25.45 9.94 17.75
C MET A 15 -24.31 8.92 17.93
N ARG A 16 -23.63 8.93 19.09
CA ARG A 16 -22.51 8.04 19.39
C ARG A 16 -22.89 6.83 20.25
N GLU A 17 -24.12 6.78 20.75
CA GLU A 17 -24.57 5.77 21.71
C GLU A 17 -24.62 4.37 21.08
N HIS A 18 -25.29 4.25 19.93
CA HIS A 18 -25.53 2.95 19.30
C HIS A 18 -24.72 2.77 18.02
N ASP A 19 -24.46 1.52 17.66
CA ASP A 19 -23.73 1.20 16.42
C ASP A 19 -24.43 1.74 15.17
N PHE A 20 -25.74 1.49 15.06
CA PHE A 20 -26.52 1.93 13.91
C PHE A 20 -26.49 3.47 13.74
N SER A 21 -26.52 4.24 14.83
CA SER A 21 -26.50 5.70 14.77
C SER A 21 -25.13 6.23 14.36
N ARG A 22 -24.05 5.57 14.79
CA ARG A 22 -22.69 5.91 14.36
C ARG A 22 -22.49 5.60 12.87
N ARG A 23 -22.94 4.44 12.40
CA ARG A 23 -22.85 4.04 10.98
C ARG A 23 -23.64 4.97 10.07
N LEU A 24 -24.83 5.39 10.49
CA LEU A 24 -25.67 6.32 9.72
C LEU A 24 -25.07 7.73 9.63
N MET A 25 -24.22 8.12 10.57
CA MET A 25 -23.57 9.43 10.63
C MET A 25 -22.09 9.42 10.23
N ALA A 26 -21.54 8.28 9.84
CA ALA A 26 -20.14 8.19 9.44
C ALA A 26 -19.90 9.00 8.16
N GLU A 27 -18.97 9.95 8.21
CA GLU A 27 -18.66 10.85 7.09
C GLU A 27 -17.75 10.20 6.04
N HIS A 28 -16.96 9.21 6.46
CA HIS A 28 -16.01 8.51 5.62
C HIS A 28 -16.07 7.00 5.85
N GLN A 29 -15.78 6.24 4.79
CA GLN A 29 -15.59 4.80 4.83
C GLN A 29 -14.32 4.48 4.06
N LEU A 30 -13.52 3.56 4.59
CA LEU A 30 -12.37 2.98 3.88
C LEU A 30 -12.80 1.66 3.26
N SER A 31 -12.41 1.44 2.02
CA SER A 31 -12.62 0.21 1.27
C SER A 31 -11.30 -0.28 0.68
N VAL A 32 -11.28 -1.51 0.18
CA VAL A 32 -10.09 -2.06 -0.51
C VAL A 32 -9.72 -1.24 -1.76
N ASN A 33 -10.69 -0.55 -2.37
CA ASN A 33 -10.47 0.30 -3.54
C ASN A 33 -9.62 1.54 -3.24
N ASP A 34 -9.42 1.86 -1.97
CA ASP A 34 -8.62 3.00 -1.51
C ASP A 34 -7.16 2.61 -1.22
N LEU A 35 -6.79 1.33 -1.39
CA LEU A 35 -5.49 0.79 -1.02
C LEU A 35 -4.54 0.65 -2.22
N ILE A 36 -3.27 1.01 -2.01
CA ILE A 36 -2.16 0.72 -2.92
C ILE A 36 -1.10 0.00 -2.11
N TYR A 37 -0.62 -1.16 -2.60
CA TYR A 37 0.33 -1.99 -1.87
C TYR A 37 1.77 -1.79 -2.38
N PRO A 38 2.68 -1.18 -1.60
CA PRO A 38 4.07 -1.02 -2.00
C PRO A 38 4.86 -2.32 -1.85
N MET A 39 5.68 -2.67 -2.84
CA MET A 39 6.51 -3.87 -2.82
C MET A 39 7.97 -3.57 -3.18
N PHE A 40 8.89 -4.12 -2.40
CA PHE A 40 10.31 -4.05 -2.68
C PHE A 40 10.75 -5.29 -3.47
N ILE A 41 11.40 -5.07 -4.60
CA ILE A 41 11.81 -6.15 -5.50
C ILE A 41 13.33 -6.25 -5.57
N ILE A 42 13.86 -7.48 -5.56
CA ILE A 42 15.29 -7.80 -5.64
C ILE A 42 15.58 -8.73 -6.82
N GLU A 43 16.84 -8.81 -7.21
CA GLU A 43 17.31 -9.77 -8.20
C GLU A 43 17.26 -11.22 -7.68
N GLY A 44 17.42 -12.16 -8.62
CA GLY A 44 17.55 -13.57 -8.33
C GLY A 44 16.24 -14.34 -8.51
N ASN A 45 16.20 -15.53 -7.91
CA ASN A 45 15.08 -16.46 -8.00
C ASN A 45 14.84 -17.09 -6.64
N ASN A 46 13.57 -17.17 -6.22
CA ASN A 46 13.13 -17.65 -4.92
C ASN A 46 13.87 -16.96 -3.75
N GLN A 47 14.03 -15.62 -3.84
CA GLN A 47 14.68 -14.80 -2.82
C GLN A 47 13.64 -14.02 -2.02
N ARG A 48 13.74 -14.11 -0.69
CA ARG A 48 12.92 -13.37 0.27
C ARG A 48 13.82 -12.84 1.38
N GLU A 49 13.85 -11.53 1.55
CA GLU A 49 14.67 -10.86 2.56
C GLU A 49 13.84 -9.97 3.47
N GLY A 50 13.84 -10.23 4.78
CA GLY A 50 13.20 -9.36 5.76
C GLY A 50 13.91 -8.00 5.88
N ILE A 51 13.12 -6.94 6.04
CA ILE A 51 13.63 -5.60 6.32
C ILE A 51 13.57 -5.36 7.84
N SER A 52 14.73 -5.31 8.50
CA SER A 52 14.80 -5.23 9.97
C SER A 52 14.10 -4.02 10.59
N SER A 53 14.11 -2.87 9.91
CA SER A 53 13.42 -1.65 10.33
C SER A 53 11.92 -1.63 10.00
N MET A 54 11.43 -2.60 9.21
CA MET A 54 10.04 -2.73 8.79
C MET A 54 9.55 -4.16 9.05
N PRO A 55 9.25 -4.53 10.31
CA PRO A 55 8.82 -5.88 10.65
C PRO A 55 7.58 -6.30 9.85
N GLY A 56 7.62 -7.50 9.28
CA GLY A 56 6.56 -8.03 8.42
C GLY A 56 6.64 -7.58 6.95
N ILE A 57 7.62 -6.76 6.58
CA ILE A 57 7.88 -6.36 5.18
C ILE A 57 9.15 -7.03 4.68
N GLU A 58 9.08 -7.52 3.45
CA GLU A 58 10.14 -8.28 2.81
C GLU A 58 10.43 -7.74 1.41
N ARG A 59 11.66 -7.99 0.95
CA ARG A 59 12.06 -7.83 -0.44
C ARG A 59 11.91 -9.17 -1.13
N LEU A 60 11.37 -9.17 -2.35
CA LEU A 60 11.03 -10.38 -3.07
C LEU A 60 11.68 -10.41 -4.45
N SER A 61 12.14 -11.57 -4.88
CA SER A 61 12.45 -11.79 -6.30
C SER A 61 11.17 -11.78 -7.15
N LEU A 62 11.32 -11.58 -8.46
CA LEU A 62 10.18 -11.39 -9.36
C LEU A 62 9.21 -12.60 -9.39
N ASP A 63 9.73 -13.82 -9.25
CA ASP A 63 8.91 -15.04 -9.17
C ASP A 63 8.00 -15.06 -7.93
N LEU A 64 8.50 -14.58 -6.79
CA LEU A 64 7.73 -14.47 -5.55
C LEU A 64 6.79 -13.26 -5.56
N LEU A 65 7.20 -12.15 -6.19
CA LEU A 65 6.34 -10.98 -6.44
C LEU A 65 5.04 -11.40 -7.15
N VAL A 66 5.12 -12.20 -8.21
CA VAL A 66 3.93 -12.68 -8.94
C VAL A 66 3.04 -13.55 -8.07
N THR A 67 3.62 -14.32 -7.15
CA THR A 67 2.87 -15.15 -6.20
C THR A 67 2.08 -14.28 -5.21
N GLU A 68 2.73 -13.29 -4.59
CA GLU A 68 2.07 -12.32 -3.71
C GLU A 68 1.02 -11.48 -4.45
N ALA A 69 1.32 -11.03 -5.68
CA ALA A 69 0.39 -10.24 -6.48
C ALA A 69 -0.94 -10.97 -6.74
N LYS A 70 -0.92 -12.31 -6.88
CA LYS A 70 -2.15 -13.12 -6.99
C LYS A 70 -3.00 -13.04 -5.72
N GLU A 71 -2.39 -13.03 -4.56
CA GLU A 71 -3.10 -12.86 -3.28
C GLU A 71 -3.70 -11.45 -3.18
N LEU A 72 -2.93 -10.42 -3.53
CA LEU A 72 -3.42 -9.03 -3.52
C LEU A 72 -4.62 -8.85 -4.46
N VAL A 73 -4.59 -9.47 -5.65
CA VAL A 73 -5.73 -9.48 -6.58
C VAL A 73 -6.92 -10.22 -5.98
N ALA A 74 -6.72 -11.38 -5.34
CA ALA A 74 -7.79 -12.12 -4.68
C ALA A 74 -8.43 -11.33 -3.52
N LEU A 75 -7.65 -10.50 -2.82
CA LEU A 75 -8.13 -9.58 -1.78
C LEU A 75 -8.85 -8.34 -2.34
N GLY A 76 -8.72 -8.06 -3.64
CA GLY A 76 -9.34 -6.91 -4.31
C GLY A 76 -8.52 -5.62 -4.27
N ILE A 77 -7.22 -5.69 -3.99
CA ILE A 77 -6.35 -4.50 -3.97
C ILE A 77 -6.12 -4.03 -5.40
N PRO A 78 -6.42 -2.76 -5.73
CA PRO A 78 -6.46 -2.29 -7.12
C PRO A 78 -5.08 -2.04 -7.73
N ALA A 79 -4.04 -1.78 -6.92
CA ALA A 79 -2.74 -1.39 -7.43
C ALA A 79 -1.56 -1.78 -6.53
N ILE A 80 -0.42 -2.01 -7.17
CA ILE A 80 0.89 -2.24 -6.54
C ILE A 80 1.83 -1.09 -6.92
N ALA A 81 2.60 -0.59 -5.96
CA ALA A 81 3.68 0.36 -6.19
C ALA A 81 5.03 -0.35 -6.08
N LEU A 82 5.77 -0.45 -7.17
CA LEU A 82 7.02 -1.20 -7.24
C LEU A 82 8.24 -0.33 -6.87
N PHE A 83 9.11 -0.86 -6.02
CA PHE A 83 10.36 -0.22 -5.61
C PHE A 83 11.55 -1.18 -5.81
N PRO A 84 12.33 -1.03 -6.89
CA PRO A 84 13.48 -1.88 -7.13
C PRO A 84 14.62 -1.59 -6.15
N VAL A 85 15.17 -2.65 -5.56
CA VAL A 85 16.39 -2.59 -4.75
C VAL A 85 17.56 -2.82 -5.68
N THR A 86 17.96 -1.75 -6.38
CA THR A 86 19.03 -1.79 -7.37
C THR A 86 20.37 -2.22 -6.74
N PRO A 87 21.03 -3.26 -7.28
CA PRO A 87 22.37 -3.68 -6.83
C PRO A 87 23.38 -2.52 -6.90
N ALA A 88 24.39 -2.54 -6.03
CA ALA A 88 25.32 -1.41 -5.88
C ALA A 88 26.15 -1.17 -7.14
N GLU A 89 26.51 -2.24 -7.84
CA GLU A 89 27.26 -2.26 -9.10
C GLU A 89 26.51 -1.63 -10.28
N HIS A 90 25.18 -1.52 -10.19
CA HIS A 90 24.34 -0.87 -11.20
C HIS A 90 24.06 0.61 -10.87
N LYS A 91 24.56 1.11 -9.74
CA LYS A 91 24.45 2.53 -9.39
C LYS A 91 25.58 3.32 -10.03
N SER A 92 25.21 4.45 -10.61
CA SER A 92 26.12 5.31 -11.38
C SER A 92 25.74 6.77 -11.18
N LEU A 93 26.67 7.68 -11.51
CA LEU A 93 26.46 9.12 -11.35
C LEU A 93 25.34 9.67 -12.25
N GLN A 94 25.08 9.04 -13.39
CA GLN A 94 24.05 9.49 -14.34
C GLN A 94 22.76 8.65 -14.25
N ALA A 95 22.69 7.68 -13.33
CA ALA A 95 21.52 6.84 -13.08
C ALA A 95 20.98 6.11 -14.32
N GLU A 96 21.88 5.63 -15.17
CA GLU A 96 21.56 4.92 -16.41
C GLU A 96 20.62 3.72 -16.18
N GLU A 97 20.75 3.04 -15.04
CA GLU A 97 19.89 1.91 -14.67
C GLU A 97 18.41 2.30 -14.51
N ALA A 98 18.09 3.58 -14.25
CA ALA A 98 16.72 4.04 -14.09
C ALA A 98 15.87 3.88 -15.37
N TRP A 99 16.51 3.95 -16.54
CA TRP A 99 15.86 3.81 -17.85
C TRP A 99 16.32 2.58 -18.63
N ASN A 100 17.11 1.70 -18.01
CA ASN A 100 17.51 0.43 -18.60
C ASN A 100 16.25 -0.40 -18.97
N PRO A 101 16.04 -0.76 -20.24
CA PRO A 101 14.87 -1.55 -20.63
C PRO A 101 14.84 -2.92 -19.95
N ASP A 102 15.98 -3.43 -19.50
CA ASP A 102 16.12 -4.69 -18.76
C ASP A 102 16.32 -4.47 -17.26
N GLY A 103 16.11 -3.24 -16.76
CA GLY A 103 16.13 -2.93 -15.34
C GLY A 103 15.05 -3.69 -14.56
N LEU A 104 15.27 -3.82 -13.25
CA LEU A 104 14.43 -4.66 -12.39
C LEU A 104 12.96 -4.21 -12.35
N ALA A 105 12.70 -2.89 -12.31
CA ALA A 105 11.34 -2.36 -12.35
C ALA A 105 10.65 -2.63 -13.70
N GLN A 106 11.38 -2.48 -14.81
CA GLN A 106 10.89 -2.69 -16.16
C GLN A 106 10.55 -4.17 -16.39
N ARG A 107 11.41 -5.08 -15.93
CA ARG A 107 11.16 -6.54 -15.97
C ARG A 107 9.99 -6.95 -15.09
N ALA A 108 9.78 -6.30 -13.94
CA ALA A 108 8.65 -6.58 -13.05
C ALA A 108 7.28 -6.16 -13.63
N VAL A 109 7.25 -5.14 -14.49
CA VAL A 109 6.02 -4.64 -15.11
C VAL A 109 5.60 -5.46 -16.34
N ARG A 110 6.54 -6.10 -17.03
CA ARG A 110 6.28 -6.94 -18.21
C ARG A 110 5.71 -8.30 -17.84
#